data_AF-A0A9X1HFC8-F1
#
_entry.id   AF-A0A9X1HFC8-F1
#
_cell.length_a   1.000
_cell.length_b   1.000
_cell.length_c   1.000
_cell.angle_alpha   90.00
_cell.angle_beta   90.00
_cell.angle_gamma   90.00
#
_symmetry.space_group_name_H-M   'P 1'
#
loop_
_entity.id
_entity.type
_entity.pdbx_description
1 polymer ?
#
loop_
_entity_poly.entity_id
_entity_poly.type
_entity_poly.pdbx_seq_one_letter_code
_entity_poly.pdbx_strand_id
1 'polypeptide(L)'
;MPRRKKRNLLPVVTVFVVILAAMAFYIYLQMEADITITPPDTVADAPSGSIMLNSLDQIQDNLPAIQSAFNENRSRIVLPGHIAMPLVGEDINADGHPETIAVEFMSSGQLHTELSSEGFQGPVQNIRVFTIRNADSIILLDVSPNAMKDSRGVILIDQVRAEYGYAFRISLYDGEPYVARVRLIEIIILDSSGRPVSDDLTVYWRPADSRYAATNTFGAPGTFSN
;
A
#
# COMPACT_ATOMS: atom_id res chain seq x y z
N MET A 1 -30.28 57.71 19.46
CA MET A 1 -29.85 56.31 19.74
C MET A 1 -30.05 55.46 18.48
N PRO A 2 -29.01 54.93 17.83
CA PRO A 2 -29.17 54.07 16.67
C PRO A 2 -29.50 52.63 17.12
N ARG A 3 -30.60 52.07 16.62
CA ARG A 3 -30.99 50.66 16.84
C ARG A 3 -30.02 49.75 16.10
N ARG A 4 -29.19 48.98 16.84
CA ARG A 4 -28.39 47.87 16.27
C ARG A 4 -29.34 46.84 15.65
N LYS A 5 -29.28 46.68 14.33
CA LYS A 5 -29.91 45.55 13.61
C LYS A 5 -29.35 44.25 14.18
N LYS A 6 -30.18 43.45 14.85
CA LYS A 6 -29.85 42.06 15.20
C LYS A 6 -29.64 41.32 13.88
N ARG A 7 -28.39 41.06 13.51
CA ARG A 7 -28.06 40.21 12.36
C ARG A 7 -28.56 38.81 12.71
N ASN A 8 -29.47 38.27 11.90
CA ASN A 8 -29.99 36.92 12.05
C ASN A 8 -28.82 35.94 11.88
N LEU A 9 -28.28 35.47 13.01
CA LEU A 9 -27.18 34.50 13.06
C LEU A 9 -27.60 33.10 12.61
N LEU A 10 -28.91 32.82 12.64
CA LEU A 10 -29.48 31.52 12.32
C LEU A 10 -29.06 30.96 10.94
N PRO A 11 -29.20 31.68 9.81
CA PRO A 11 -28.81 31.15 8.50
C PRO A 11 -27.31 30.88 8.36
N VAL A 12 -26.45 31.65 9.04
CA VAL A 12 -24.99 31.47 8.98
C VAL A 12 -24.59 30.19 9.70
N VAL A 13 -25.20 29.91 10.86
CA VAL A 13 -24.97 28.68 11.61
C VAL A 13 -25.47 27.47 10.83
N THR A 14 -26.65 27.54 10.20
CA THR A 14 -27.18 26.43 9.40
C THR A 14 -26.28 26.10 8.22
N VAL A 15 -25.78 27.10 7.49
CA VAL A 15 -24.86 26.87 6.36
C VAL A 15 -23.55 26.22 6.84
N PHE A 16 -23.00 26.67 7.95
CA PHE A 16 -21.77 26.11 8.51
C PHE A 16 -21.94 24.64 8.92
N VAL A 17 -23.06 24.28 9.53
CA VAL A 17 -23.37 22.89 9.93
C VAL A 17 -23.53 21.99 8.70
N VAL A 18 -24.17 22.46 7.62
CA VAL A 18 -24.31 21.69 6.38
C VAL A 18 -22.96 21.44 5.73
N ILE A 19 -22.06 22.42 5.72
CA ILE A 19 -20.69 22.26 5.19
C ILE A 19 -19.92 21.23 6.02
N LEU A 20 -19.99 21.30 7.35
CA LEU A 20 -19.34 20.33 8.22
C LEU A 20 -19.88 18.91 8.02
N ALA A 21 -21.20 18.75 7.86
CA ALA A 21 -21.82 17.46 7.59
C ALA A 21 -21.40 16.90 6.21
N ALA A 22 -21.33 17.76 5.18
CA ALA A 22 -20.85 17.37 3.87
C ALA A 22 -19.37 16.97 3.87
N MET A 23 -18.52 17.69 4.62
CA MET A 23 -17.11 17.30 4.82
C MET A 23 -16.98 15.98 5.56
N ALA A 24 -17.73 15.78 6.65
CA ALA A 24 -17.71 14.52 7.39
C ALA A 24 -18.19 13.35 6.54
N PHE A 25 -19.23 13.56 5.72
CA PHE A 25 -19.72 12.55 4.78
C PHE A 25 -18.71 12.28 3.66
N TYR A 26 -18.03 13.29 3.14
CA TYR A 26 -16.96 13.12 2.16
C TYR A 26 -15.77 12.33 2.74
N ILE A 27 -15.36 12.64 3.98
CA ILE A 27 -14.32 11.89 4.70
C ILE A 27 -14.77 10.45 4.93
N TYR A 28 -16.03 10.23 5.34
CA TYR A 28 -16.61 8.90 5.51
C TYR A 28 -16.57 8.09 4.20
N LEU A 29 -16.97 8.68 3.08
CA LEU A 29 -16.90 8.03 1.76
C LEU A 29 -15.47 7.71 1.34
N GLN A 30 -14.48 8.51 1.73
CA GLN A 30 -13.06 8.22 1.48
C GLN A 30 -12.52 7.12 2.40
N MET A 31 -13.04 6.97 3.61
CA MET A 31 -12.65 5.90 4.54
C MET A 31 -13.27 4.54 4.18
N GLU A 32 -14.48 4.51 3.61
CA GLU A 32 -15.07 3.27 3.06
C GLU A 32 -14.48 2.86 1.71
N ALA A 33 -13.65 3.69 1.08
CA ALA A 33 -12.86 3.33 -0.08
C ALA A 33 -11.62 2.48 0.29
N ASP A 34 -11.61 1.84 1.47
CA ASP A 34 -10.80 0.67 1.71
C ASP A 34 -11.20 -0.39 0.68
N ILE A 35 -10.32 -0.55 -0.30
CA ILE A 35 -10.42 -1.53 -1.37
C ILE A 35 -10.43 -2.90 -0.69
N THR A 36 -11.63 -3.39 -0.36
CA THR A 36 -11.83 -4.78 0.00
C THR A 36 -11.64 -5.56 -1.29
N ILE A 37 -10.40 -6.03 -1.51
CA ILE A 37 -10.07 -6.88 -2.66
C ILE A 37 -10.65 -8.26 -2.35
N THR A 38 -11.90 -8.47 -2.71
CA THR A 38 -12.48 -9.81 -2.72
C THR A 38 -11.80 -10.59 -3.84
N PRO A 39 -11.09 -11.69 -3.53
CA PRO A 39 -10.53 -12.53 -4.58
C PRO A 39 -11.66 -13.06 -5.47
N PRO A 40 -11.56 -12.98 -6.81
CA PRO A 40 -12.57 -13.56 -7.67
C PRO A 40 -12.48 -15.09 -7.54
N ASP A 41 -13.46 -15.66 -6.84
CA ASP A 41 -13.74 -17.08 -6.98
C ASP A 41 -14.14 -17.32 -8.44
N THR A 42 -13.33 -18.11 -9.14
CA THR A 42 -13.46 -18.59 -10.53
C THR A 42 -13.17 -17.60 -11.68
N VAL A 43 -12.05 -17.90 -12.37
CA VAL A 43 -11.51 -17.34 -13.63
C VAL A 43 -12.46 -17.48 -14.85
N ALA A 44 -13.61 -18.15 -14.71
CA ALA A 44 -14.39 -18.69 -15.82
C ALA A 44 -15.12 -17.66 -16.69
N ASP A 45 -15.36 -16.44 -16.20
CA ASP A 45 -16.16 -15.40 -16.88
C ASP A 45 -15.37 -14.11 -17.19
N ALA A 46 -14.07 -14.22 -17.47
CA ALA A 46 -13.28 -13.04 -17.83
C ALA A 46 -13.77 -12.42 -19.17
N PRO A 47 -14.17 -11.15 -19.19
CA PRO A 47 -14.69 -10.52 -20.41
C PRO A 47 -13.59 -10.39 -21.49
N SER A 48 -13.94 -10.47 -22.77
CA SER A 48 -12.95 -10.51 -23.88
C SER A 48 -12.00 -9.30 -23.88
N GLY A 49 -10.69 -9.53 -24.00
CA GLY A 49 -9.69 -8.44 -23.89
C GLY A 49 -9.23 -8.14 -22.46
N SER A 50 -9.54 -9.03 -21.51
CA SER A 50 -8.91 -9.02 -20.19
C SER A 50 -7.44 -9.39 -20.24
N ILE A 51 -6.64 -8.73 -19.40
CA ILE A 51 -5.26 -9.13 -19.09
C ILE A 51 -5.33 -10.07 -17.89
N MET A 52 -4.98 -11.34 -18.10
CA MET A 52 -4.91 -12.33 -17.03
C MET A 52 -3.49 -12.39 -16.49
N LEU A 53 -3.32 -12.16 -15.18
CA LEU A 53 -2.02 -12.12 -14.52
C LEU A 53 -2.01 -13.17 -13.42
N ASN A 54 -1.21 -14.23 -13.58
CA ASN A 54 -1.18 -15.39 -12.69
C ASN A 54 0.04 -15.41 -11.75
N SER A 55 0.95 -14.45 -11.87
CA SER A 55 2.14 -14.34 -11.03
C SER A 55 2.59 -12.88 -10.90
N LEU A 56 3.40 -12.61 -9.88
CA LEU A 56 4.02 -11.29 -9.70
C LEU A 56 4.98 -10.94 -10.86
N ASP A 57 5.57 -11.93 -11.51
CA ASP A 57 6.42 -11.71 -12.70
C ASP A 57 5.57 -11.20 -13.88
N GLN A 58 4.37 -11.77 -14.08
CA GLN A 58 3.46 -11.28 -15.11
C GLN A 58 2.97 -9.85 -14.84
N ILE A 59 2.83 -9.45 -13.57
CA ILE A 59 2.54 -8.06 -13.21
C ILE A 59 3.68 -7.13 -13.65
N GLN A 60 4.93 -7.53 -13.42
CA GLN A 60 6.10 -6.76 -13.85
C GLN A 60 6.11 -6.58 -15.38
N ASP A 61 5.96 -7.68 -16.13
CA ASP A 61 6.01 -7.69 -17.59
C ASP A 61 4.89 -6.86 -18.23
N ASN A 62 3.75 -6.74 -17.55
CA ASN A 62 2.57 -6.04 -18.04
C ASN A 62 2.33 -4.69 -17.34
N LEU A 63 3.27 -4.21 -16.52
CA LEU A 63 3.10 -3.02 -15.69
C LEU A 63 2.65 -1.77 -16.48
N PRO A 64 3.22 -1.45 -17.67
CA PRO A 64 2.76 -0.32 -18.47
C PRO A 64 1.29 -0.46 -18.90
N ALA A 65 0.88 -1.66 -19.29
CA ALA A 65 -0.49 -1.95 -19.70
C ALA A 65 -1.46 -1.87 -18.50
N ILE A 66 -1.03 -2.35 -17.33
CA ILE A 66 -1.79 -2.29 -16.07
C ILE A 66 -2.05 -0.83 -15.67
N GLN A 67 -1.01 0.00 -15.62
CA GLN A 67 -1.15 1.40 -15.23
C GLN A 67 -2.00 2.19 -16.23
N SER A 68 -1.83 1.94 -17.54
CA SER A 68 -2.69 2.55 -18.57
C SER A 68 -4.15 2.16 -18.41
N ALA A 69 -4.45 0.88 -18.15
CA ALA A 69 -5.81 0.39 -17.95
C ALA A 69 -6.47 1.00 -16.71
N PHE A 70 -5.71 1.16 -15.62
CA PHE A 70 -6.18 1.78 -14.38
C PHE A 70 -6.48 3.27 -14.57
N ASN A 71 -5.56 4.02 -15.20
CA ASN A 71 -5.72 5.46 -15.47
C ASN A 71 -6.90 5.76 -16.42
N GLU A 72 -7.17 4.87 -17.37
CA GLU A 72 -8.29 5.02 -18.31
C GLU A 72 -9.65 4.57 -17.73
N ASN A 73 -9.70 4.09 -16.47
CA ASN A 73 -10.86 3.42 -15.90
C ASN A 73 -11.39 2.27 -16.79
N ARG A 74 -10.50 1.64 -17.56
CA ARG A 74 -10.81 0.50 -18.42
C ARG A 74 -10.43 -0.77 -17.69
N SER A 75 -11.22 -1.14 -16.69
CA SER A 75 -10.95 -2.32 -15.88
C SER A 75 -11.25 -3.61 -16.65
N ARG A 76 -10.19 -4.34 -17.03
CA ARG A 76 -10.21 -5.80 -17.30
C ARG A 76 -8.89 -6.47 -16.89
N ILE A 77 -8.33 -6.09 -15.74
CA ILE A 77 -7.25 -6.87 -15.14
C ILE A 77 -7.91 -7.95 -14.29
N VAL A 78 -7.57 -9.21 -14.56
CA VAL A 78 -8.05 -10.34 -13.77
C VAL A 78 -6.87 -10.94 -13.03
N LEU A 79 -6.93 -10.87 -11.71
CA LEU A 79 -5.97 -11.47 -10.79
C LEU A 79 -6.58 -12.77 -10.23
N PRO A 80 -5.78 -13.82 -10.01
CA PRO A 80 -6.22 -14.98 -9.26
C PRO A 80 -6.41 -14.59 -7.79
N GLY A 81 -7.21 -15.37 -7.05
CA GLY A 81 -7.54 -15.03 -5.67
C GLY A 81 -6.38 -14.99 -4.66
N HIS A 82 -5.19 -15.48 -5.03
CA HIS A 82 -3.99 -15.41 -4.21
C HIS A 82 -3.12 -14.18 -4.52
N ILE A 83 -3.52 -13.30 -5.45
CA ILE A 83 -2.76 -12.09 -5.80
C ILE A 83 -3.66 -10.87 -5.63
N ALA A 84 -3.11 -9.82 -5.02
CA ALA A 84 -3.74 -8.51 -4.97
C ALA A 84 -2.76 -7.40 -5.37
N MET A 85 -3.33 -6.30 -5.86
CA MET A 85 -2.61 -5.05 -6.11
C MET A 85 -3.22 -3.95 -5.25
N PRO A 86 -2.85 -3.85 -3.96
CA PRO A 86 -3.43 -2.86 -3.04
C PRO A 86 -3.22 -1.41 -3.47
N LEU A 87 -2.22 -1.15 -4.33
CA LEU A 87 -1.92 0.17 -4.85
C LEU A 87 -1.46 0.06 -6.29
N VAL A 88 -2.03 0.86 -7.19
CA VAL A 88 -1.72 0.84 -8.62
C VAL A 88 -1.51 2.26 -9.12
N GLY A 89 -0.30 2.54 -9.60
CA GLY A 89 0.02 3.79 -10.29
C GLY A 89 -0.01 5.04 -9.41
N GLU A 90 0.23 4.92 -8.10
CA GLU A 90 0.35 6.09 -7.21
C GLU A 90 1.81 6.41 -6.94
N ASP A 91 2.18 7.69 -6.95
CA ASP A 91 3.49 8.16 -6.51
C ASP A 91 3.55 8.13 -4.97
N ILE A 92 4.01 7.00 -4.42
CA ILE A 92 3.95 6.72 -2.98
C ILE A 92 5.06 7.41 -2.20
N ASN A 93 6.07 7.89 -2.91
CA ASN A 93 7.28 8.43 -2.35
C ASN A 93 7.49 9.92 -2.72
N ALA A 94 6.64 10.48 -3.58
CA ALA A 94 6.72 11.86 -4.06
C ALA A 94 7.99 12.16 -4.89
N ASP A 95 8.53 11.18 -5.62
CA ASP A 95 9.65 11.36 -6.55
C ASP A 95 9.24 11.61 -8.00
N GLY A 96 7.92 11.67 -8.25
CA GLY A 96 7.35 11.92 -9.57
C GLY A 96 7.19 10.66 -10.42
N HIS A 97 7.55 9.48 -9.92
CA HIS A 97 7.32 8.21 -10.60
C HIS A 97 6.22 7.41 -9.89
N PRO A 98 5.19 6.93 -10.60
CA PRO A 98 4.14 6.14 -9.98
C PRO A 98 4.62 4.72 -9.66
N GLU A 99 4.27 4.24 -8.47
CA GLU A 99 4.49 2.87 -8.02
C GLU A 99 3.23 2.02 -8.07
N THR A 100 3.45 0.71 -8.14
CA THR A 100 2.43 -0.33 -7.96
C THR A 100 2.92 -1.30 -6.90
N ILE A 101 2.09 -1.60 -5.91
CA ILE A 101 2.37 -2.63 -4.89
C ILE A 101 1.53 -3.85 -5.25
N ALA A 102 2.18 -5.00 -5.38
CA ALA A 102 1.50 -6.28 -5.52
C ALA A 102 1.93 -7.26 -4.43
N VAL A 103 1.00 -8.08 -4.00
CA VAL A 103 1.20 -9.07 -2.94
C VAL A 103 0.69 -10.42 -3.36
N GLU A 104 1.36 -11.46 -2.89
CA GLU A 104 0.96 -12.86 -3.06
C GLU A 104 0.55 -13.44 -1.71
N PHE A 105 -0.72 -13.80 -1.54
CA PHE A 105 -1.26 -14.42 -0.35
C PHE A 105 -0.83 -15.87 -0.23
N MET A 106 -0.64 -16.32 1.01
CA MET A 106 -0.45 -17.73 1.27
C MET A 106 -1.74 -18.51 0.95
N SER A 107 -1.58 -19.75 0.47
CA SER A 107 -2.72 -20.65 0.21
C SER A 107 -3.51 -21.02 1.48
N SER A 108 -2.89 -20.86 2.65
CA SER A 108 -3.45 -21.19 3.94
C SER A 108 -2.83 -20.33 5.03
N GLY A 109 -3.64 -19.98 6.02
CA GLY A 109 -3.24 -19.20 7.18
C GLY A 109 -4.33 -18.21 7.56
N GLN A 110 -4.37 -17.82 8.82
CA GLN A 110 -5.29 -16.80 9.30
C GLN A 110 -4.48 -15.75 10.04
N LEU A 111 -4.75 -14.48 9.73
CA LEU A 111 -4.19 -13.38 10.49
C LEU A 111 -4.87 -13.31 11.85
N HIS A 112 -4.09 -13.21 12.93
CA HIS A 112 -4.66 -13.05 14.27
C HIS A 112 -5.46 -11.74 14.36
N THR A 113 -6.56 -11.77 15.12
CA THR A 113 -7.54 -10.66 15.19
C THR A 113 -6.94 -9.34 15.68
N GLU A 114 -5.90 -9.41 16.51
CA GLU A 114 -5.16 -8.23 16.98
C GLU A 114 -4.55 -7.45 15.80
N LEU A 115 -3.80 -8.13 14.93
CA LEU A 115 -3.17 -7.51 13.76
C LEU A 115 -4.21 -6.97 12.77
N SER A 116 -5.28 -7.72 12.51
CA SER A 116 -6.34 -7.23 11.61
C SER A 116 -7.06 -6.01 12.18
N SER A 117 -7.25 -5.92 13.51
CA SER A 117 -7.83 -4.74 14.15
C SER A 117 -6.94 -3.49 14.06
N GLU A 118 -5.64 -3.68 13.87
CA GLU A 118 -4.66 -2.61 13.62
C GLU A 118 -4.46 -2.29 12.14
N GLY A 119 -5.30 -2.86 11.27
CA GLY A 119 -5.27 -2.59 9.82
C GLY A 119 -4.24 -3.40 9.04
N PHE A 120 -3.62 -4.41 9.64
CA PHE A 120 -2.77 -5.34 8.88
C PHE A 120 -3.59 -6.30 8.02
N GLN A 121 -3.01 -6.67 6.89
CA GLN A 121 -3.52 -7.61 5.91
C GLN A 121 -2.56 -8.79 5.76
N GLY A 122 -3.08 -9.98 5.42
CA GLY A 122 -2.28 -11.19 5.24
C GLY A 122 -2.99 -12.45 5.73
N PRO A 123 -2.28 -13.59 5.83
CA PRO A 123 -0.84 -13.75 5.60
C PRO A 123 -0.43 -13.70 4.11
N VAL A 124 0.67 -13.02 3.82
CA VAL A 124 1.28 -12.94 2.48
C VAL A 124 2.65 -13.61 2.45
N GLN A 125 3.01 -14.19 1.31
CA GLN A 125 4.30 -14.81 1.08
C GLN A 125 5.30 -13.83 0.45
N ASN A 126 4.86 -13.06 -0.54
CA ASN A 126 5.70 -12.13 -1.29
C ASN A 126 5.04 -10.75 -1.38
N ILE A 127 5.84 -9.70 -1.30
CA ILE A 127 5.43 -8.30 -1.54
C ILE A 127 6.43 -7.72 -2.54
N ARG A 128 5.94 -7.16 -3.64
CA ARG A 128 6.76 -6.45 -4.63
C ARG A 128 6.24 -5.05 -4.88
N VAL A 129 7.19 -4.12 -4.91
CA VAL A 129 6.93 -2.73 -5.32
C VAL A 129 7.55 -2.53 -6.69
N PHE A 130 6.76 -2.08 -7.65
CA PHE A 130 7.19 -1.81 -9.01
C PHE A 130 7.09 -0.33 -9.34
N THR A 131 7.89 0.13 -10.29
CA THR A 131 7.76 1.46 -10.91
C THR A 131 8.05 1.37 -12.41
N ILE A 132 7.67 2.40 -13.15
CA ILE A 132 8.08 2.58 -14.54
C ILE A 132 9.05 3.75 -14.62
N ARG A 133 10.29 3.50 -15.06
CA ARG A 133 11.28 4.54 -15.36
C ARG A 133 11.81 4.37 -16.76
N ASN A 134 11.78 5.45 -17.55
CA ASN A 134 12.27 5.45 -18.94
C ASN A 134 11.66 4.32 -19.81
N ALA A 135 10.36 4.03 -19.62
CA ALA A 135 9.62 2.94 -20.25
C ALA A 135 10.00 1.51 -19.80
N ASP A 136 10.91 1.36 -18.84
CA ASP A 136 11.26 0.07 -18.24
C ASP A 136 10.49 -0.17 -16.94
N SER A 137 9.98 -1.40 -16.77
CA SER A 137 9.38 -1.89 -15.53
C SER A 137 10.47 -2.34 -14.57
N ILE A 138 10.56 -1.69 -13.41
CA ILE A 138 11.63 -1.90 -12.43
C ILE A 138 11.00 -2.38 -11.12
N ILE A 139 11.53 -3.47 -10.56
CA ILE A 139 11.26 -3.83 -9.17
C ILE A 139 12.08 -2.90 -8.27
N LEU A 140 11.40 -2.19 -7.39
CA LEU A 140 12.02 -1.30 -6.41
C LEU A 140 12.34 -2.00 -5.10
N LEU A 141 11.44 -2.88 -4.67
CA LEU A 141 11.53 -3.67 -3.45
C LEU A 141 10.96 -5.06 -3.72
N ASP A 142 11.70 -6.10 -3.35
CA ASP A 142 11.27 -7.50 -3.38
C ASP A 142 11.38 -8.07 -1.96
N VAL A 143 10.25 -8.38 -1.35
CA VAL A 143 10.16 -9.03 -0.04
C VAL A 143 9.72 -10.47 -0.27
N SER A 144 10.54 -11.39 0.20
CA SER A 144 10.33 -12.84 0.11
C SER A 144 10.63 -13.50 1.45
N PRO A 145 10.23 -14.76 1.68
CA PRO A 145 10.44 -15.47 2.95
C PRO A 145 11.89 -15.53 3.45
N ASN A 146 12.86 -15.27 2.57
CA ASN A 146 14.29 -15.39 2.88
C ASN A 146 15.00 -14.03 3.02
N ALA A 147 14.55 -12.99 2.30
CA ALA A 147 15.26 -11.72 2.24
C ALA A 147 14.35 -10.59 1.73
N MET A 148 14.70 -9.36 2.11
CA MET A 148 14.25 -8.14 1.41
C MET A 148 15.39 -7.61 0.54
N LYS A 149 15.09 -7.26 -0.71
CA LYS A 149 16.07 -6.81 -1.70
C LYS A 149 15.65 -5.48 -2.33
N ASP A 150 16.65 -4.66 -2.67
CA ASP A 150 16.47 -3.43 -3.44
C ASP A 150 16.37 -3.68 -4.95
N SER A 151 16.25 -2.60 -5.72
CA SER A 151 16.16 -2.62 -7.18
C SER A 151 17.37 -3.18 -7.92
N ARG A 152 18.51 -3.34 -7.25
CA ARG A 152 19.73 -3.95 -7.80
C ARG A 152 19.86 -5.42 -7.37
N GLY A 153 18.87 -5.95 -6.64
CA GLY A 153 18.91 -7.28 -6.05
C GLY A 153 19.82 -7.37 -4.83
N VAL A 154 20.29 -6.24 -4.28
CA VAL A 154 21.12 -6.22 -3.07
C VAL A 154 20.23 -6.50 -1.87
N ILE A 155 20.65 -7.44 -1.03
CA ILE A 155 19.95 -7.77 0.22
C ILE A 155 20.05 -6.58 1.18
N LEU A 156 18.89 -6.05 1.56
CA LEU A 156 18.76 -4.97 2.55
C LEU A 156 18.73 -5.54 3.97
N ILE A 157 18.04 -6.67 4.14
CA ILE A 157 17.90 -7.37 5.41
C ILE A 157 17.64 -8.86 5.17
N ASP A 158 18.50 -9.71 5.73
CA ASP A 158 18.26 -11.15 5.79
C ASP A 158 17.12 -11.44 6.76
N GLN A 159 16.17 -12.26 6.32
CA GLN A 159 15.02 -12.63 7.15
C GLN A 159 15.30 -13.93 7.88
N VAL A 160 14.88 -14.03 9.15
CA VAL A 160 14.61 -15.35 9.72
C VAL A 160 13.46 -15.91 8.89
N ARG A 161 13.62 -17.14 8.39
CA ARG A 161 12.68 -17.76 7.46
C ARG A 161 11.23 -17.53 7.90
N ALA A 162 10.49 -16.75 7.13
CA ALA A 162 9.08 -16.44 7.41
C ALA A 162 8.18 -17.58 6.91
N GLU A 163 8.26 -18.74 7.58
CA GLU A 163 7.54 -19.96 7.18
C GLU A 163 6.02 -19.75 7.09
N TYR A 164 5.47 -18.92 7.97
CA TYR A 164 4.04 -18.57 8.01
C TYR A 164 3.73 -17.21 7.39
N GLY A 165 4.68 -16.69 6.61
CA GLY A 165 4.53 -15.46 5.85
C GLY A 165 4.57 -14.21 6.71
N TYR A 166 4.01 -13.15 6.13
CA TYR A 166 4.03 -11.80 6.65
C TYR A 166 2.60 -11.26 6.81
N ALA A 167 2.43 -10.36 7.76
CA ALA A 167 1.36 -9.38 7.72
C ALA A 167 1.92 -8.04 7.23
N PHE A 168 1.13 -7.27 6.49
CA PHE A 168 1.54 -5.95 6.02
C PHE A 168 0.43 -4.91 6.18
N ARG A 169 0.80 -3.64 6.36
CA ARG A 169 -0.11 -2.51 6.22
C ARG A 169 0.54 -1.38 5.45
N ILE A 170 -0.29 -0.57 4.80
CA ILE A 170 0.14 0.63 4.10
C ILE A 170 -0.45 1.82 4.83
N SER A 171 0.41 2.68 5.36
CA SER A 171 0.01 3.83 6.16
C SER A 171 0.56 5.13 5.56
N LEU A 172 -0.11 6.26 5.80
CA LEU A 172 0.41 7.57 5.44
C LEU A 172 1.36 8.05 6.54
N TYR A 173 2.52 8.55 6.15
CA TYR A 173 3.51 9.13 7.04
C TYR A 173 3.79 10.57 6.66
N ASP A 174 3.66 11.45 7.64
CA ASP A 174 3.80 12.90 7.52
C ASP A 174 4.74 13.36 8.66
N GLY A 175 6.05 13.22 8.42
CA GLY A 175 7.08 13.45 9.43
C GLY A 175 8.49 13.43 8.86
N GLU A 176 9.43 14.00 9.63
CA GLU A 176 10.86 13.97 9.32
C GLU A 176 11.36 12.52 9.16
N PRO A 177 12.23 12.21 8.18
CA PRO A 177 13.00 13.12 7.34
C PRO A 177 12.31 13.54 6.03
N TYR A 178 11.04 13.17 5.81
CA TYR A 178 10.40 13.39 4.51
C TYR A 178 9.83 14.82 4.42
N VAL A 179 10.19 15.51 3.35
CA VAL A 179 9.73 16.89 3.07
C VAL A 179 8.27 16.93 2.60
N ALA A 180 7.75 15.79 2.14
CA ALA A 180 6.38 15.58 1.72
C ALA A 180 5.83 14.31 2.36
N ARG A 181 4.50 14.21 2.42
CA ARG A 181 3.79 13.02 2.89
C ARG A 181 4.13 11.83 1.97
N VAL A 182 4.50 10.71 2.57
CA VAL A 182 4.80 9.45 1.87
C VAL A 182 3.90 8.33 2.39
N ARG A 183 3.81 7.21 1.66
CA ARG A 183 3.25 5.97 2.21
C ARG A 183 4.37 5.07 2.74
N LEU A 184 4.17 4.50 3.91
CA LEU A 184 5.03 3.47 4.48
C LEU A 184 4.40 2.10 4.29
N ILE A 185 5.26 1.11 4.06
CA ILE A 185 4.89 -0.31 4.07
C ILE A 185 5.51 -0.90 5.33
N GLU A 186 4.65 -1.25 6.28
CA GLU A 186 5.04 -1.92 7.52
C GLU A 186 4.79 -3.41 7.36
N ILE A 187 5.76 -4.24 7.78
CA ILE A 187 5.74 -5.69 7.58
C ILE A 187 6.09 -6.38 8.91
N ILE A 188 5.37 -7.45 9.24
CA ILE A 188 5.57 -8.26 10.45
C ILE A 188 5.69 -9.74 10.06
N ILE A 189 6.65 -10.46 10.65
CA ILE A 189 6.77 -11.92 10.48
C ILE A 189 5.77 -12.63 11.40
N LEU A 190 5.11 -13.66 10.88
CA LEU A 190 4.07 -14.42 11.58
C LEU A 190 4.54 -15.79 12.11
N ASP A 191 3.97 -16.26 13.22
CA ASP A 191 3.99 -17.67 13.63
C ASP A 191 2.88 -18.50 12.96
N SER A 192 2.85 -19.80 13.30
CA SER A 192 1.82 -20.76 12.90
C SER A 192 0.40 -20.38 13.33
N SER A 193 0.25 -19.47 14.29
CA SER A 193 -1.04 -18.98 14.80
C SER A 193 -1.41 -17.61 14.23
N GLY A 194 -0.63 -17.09 13.28
CA GLY A 194 -0.86 -15.78 12.66
C GLY A 194 -0.56 -14.60 13.58
N ARG A 195 0.22 -14.80 14.63
CA ARG A 195 0.65 -13.78 15.58
C ARG A 195 2.04 -13.24 15.22
N PRO A 196 2.37 -12.01 15.66
CA PRO A 196 3.72 -11.49 15.47
C PRO A 196 4.76 -12.35 16.21
N VAL A 197 5.83 -12.74 15.51
CA VAL A 197 7.03 -13.36 16.12
C VAL A 197 8.27 -12.50 16.05
N SER A 198 8.22 -11.42 15.28
CA SER A 198 9.27 -10.40 15.23
C SER A 198 8.68 -9.05 15.61
N ASP A 199 9.57 -8.16 16.07
CA ASP A 199 9.29 -6.73 16.05
C ASP A 199 9.03 -6.26 14.60
N ASP A 200 8.40 -5.09 14.46
CA ASP A 200 8.07 -4.50 13.17
C ASP A 200 9.31 -4.33 12.29
N LEU A 201 9.23 -4.84 11.06
CA LEU A 201 10.23 -4.61 10.02
C LEU A 201 9.77 -3.42 9.19
N THR A 202 10.44 -2.29 9.39
CA THR A 202 10.09 -1.06 8.67
C THR A 202 11.06 -0.86 7.52
N VAL A 203 10.50 -0.78 6.30
CA VAL A 203 11.25 -0.40 5.11
C VAL A 203 11.09 1.12 4.90
N TYR A 204 12.19 1.83 5.02
CA TYR A 204 12.30 3.25 4.73
C TYR A 204 12.72 3.45 3.29
N TRP A 205 12.05 4.38 2.62
CA TRP A 205 12.52 4.92 1.37
C TRP A 205 13.57 6.00 1.64
N ARG A 206 14.58 6.08 0.77
CA ARG A 206 15.62 7.12 0.78
C ARG A 206 15.38 8.04 -0.41
N PRO A 207 14.73 9.20 -0.21
CA PRO A 207 14.33 10.10 -1.28
C PRO A 207 15.49 10.57 -2.15
N ALA A 208 16.62 10.90 -1.51
CA ALA A 208 17.78 11.49 -2.18
C ALA A 208 18.42 10.57 -3.23
N ASP A 209 18.27 9.24 -3.07
CA ASP A 209 18.99 8.26 -3.89
C ASP A 209 18.06 7.29 -4.64
N SER A 210 16.74 7.43 -4.50
CA SER A 210 15.75 6.41 -4.91
C SER A 210 16.10 5.01 -4.39
N ARG A 211 16.56 4.92 -3.14
CA ARG A 211 17.00 3.66 -2.50
C ARG A 211 16.07 3.27 -1.35
N TYR A 212 16.27 2.07 -0.83
CA TYR A 212 15.58 1.56 0.34
C TYR A 212 16.57 1.26 1.46
N ALA A 213 16.10 1.38 2.70
CA ALA A 213 16.75 0.84 3.89
C ALA A 213 15.72 0.10 4.73
N ALA A 214 16.13 -0.94 5.43
CA ALA A 214 15.26 -1.68 6.34
C ALA A 214 15.90 -1.72 7.73
N THR A 215 15.07 -1.73 8.77
CA THR A 215 15.50 -1.93 10.16
C THR A 215 14.58 -2.92 10.86
N ASN A 216 15.14 -3.61 11.85
CA ASN A 216 14.42 -4.45 12.80
C ASN A 216 14.49 -3.90 14.24
N THR A 217 15.00 -2.69 14.45
CA THR A 217 15.06 -2.03 15.76
C THR A 217 14.17 -0.80 15.79
N PHE A 218 13.40 -0.64 16.88
CA PHE A 218 12.51 0.48 17.11
C PHE A 218 13.24 1.83 17.06
N GLY A 219 12.71 2.77 16.26
CA GLY A 219 13.31 4.09 16.00
C GLY A 219 13.85 4.18 14.58
N ALA A 220 13.38 5.18 13.82
CA ALA A 220 13.90 5.50 12.48
C ALA A 220 15.43 5.50 12.51
N PRO A 221 16.12 5.03 11.44
CA PRO A 221 17.57 4.98 11.43
C PRO A 221 18.10 6.38 11.73
N GLY A 222 18.71 6.53 12.91
CA GLY A 222 19.05 7.82 13.51
C GLY A 222 20.11 8.61 12.77
N THR A 223 20.50 8.21 11.56
CA THR A 223 21.29 8.99 10.61
C THR A 223 21.34 8.23 9.30
N PHE A 224 20.87 8.85 8.22
CA PHE A 224 21.26 8.45 6.87
C PHE A 224 22.72 8.86 6.72
N SER A 225 23.63 7.89 6.69
CA SER A 225 25.03 8.15 6.40
C SER A 225 25.17 8.41 4.90
N ASN A 226 25.80 9.54 4.56
CA ASN A 226 26.27 9.88 3.21
C ASN A 226 27.23 8.82 2.67
#